data_AF-A0A7C9DRW1-F1
#
_entry.id   AF-A0A7C9DRW1-F1
#
_cell.length_a   1.000
_cell.length_b   1.000
_cell.length_c   1.000
_cell.angle_alpha   90.00
_cell.angle_beta   90.00
_cell.angle_gamma   90.00
#
_symmetry.space_group_name_H-M   'P 1'
#
loop_
_entity.id
_entity.type
_entity.pdbx_description
1 polymer ?
#
loop_
_entity_poly.entity_id
_entity_poly.type
_entity_poly.pdbx_seq_one_letter_code
_entity_poly.pdbx_strand_id
1 'polypeptide(L)'
;MLDSMGFVPKPPHRCSIPVADDPNAVVIPKERTPDTIVKNLTYITEDDETDTMSQSMPLFGGNISWSQREESFKLKPVMKVHCGFMRNGGGDMDPKDIEYAKKCRFVVASGIFDAYDTPHQPSNISTRSQKLFCFLMVVDEVSFDFIKKNVTVRVDNDGGHWVGIWRLVLLQHQPYD
;
A
#
# COMPACT_ATOMS: atom_id res chain seq x y z
N MET A 1 -49.89 -7.02 -16.04
CA MET A 1 -49.04 -5.95 -16.60
C MET A 1 -47.84 -5.84 -15.69
N LEU A 2 -46.68 -6.34 -16.13
CA LEU A 2 -45.44 -6.33 -15.34
C LEU A 2 -44.85 -4.91 -15.34
N ASP A 3 -44.50 -4.42 -14.16
CA ASP A 3 -43.67 -3.23 -13.99
C ASP A 3 -42.38 -3.36 -14.80
N SER A 4 -42.24 -2.53 -15.82
CA SER A 4 -40.98 -2.28 -16.52
C SER A 4 -40.13 -1.28 -15.73
N MET A 5 -39.90 -1.56 -14.44
CA MET A 5 -38.96 -0.83 -13.59
C MET A 5 -37.57 -1.46 -13.73
N GLY A 6 -36.82 -1.06 -14.75
CA GLY A 6 -35.45 -1.52 -14.95
C GLY A 6 -34.62 -0.51 -15.73
N PHE A 7 -33.60 0.03 -15.08
CA PHE A 7 -32.46 0.75 -15.65
C PHE A 7 -32.67 2.20 -16.12
N VAL A 8 -32.85 3.11 -15.17
CA VAL A 8 -32.06 4.36 -15.24
C VAL A 8 -30.75 4.08 -14.50
N PRO A 9 -29.57 4.07 -15.17
CA PRO A 9 -28.30 3.91 -14.47
C PRO A 9 -28.20 5.02 -13.42
N LYS A 10 -28.07 4.67 -12.14
CA LYS A 10 -27.70 5.66 -11.13
C LYS A 10 -26.40 6.31 -11.58
N PRO A 11 -26.25 7.65 -11.46
CA PRO A 11 -25.00 8.30 -11.77
C PRO A 11 -23.89 7.58 -11.01
N PRO A 12 -22.78 7.21 -11.68
CA PRO A 12 -21.68 6.56 -10.98
C PRO A 12 -21.27 7.46 -9.82
N HIS A 13 -21.10 6.90 -8.62
CA HIS A 13 -20.57 7.61 -7.45
C HIS A 13 -19.12 8.09 -7.64
N ARG A 14 -18.55 7.92 -8.84
CA ARG A 14 -17.17 8.22 -9.18
C ARG A 14 -17.17 9.21 -10.34
N CYS A 15 -16.40 10.27 -10.18
CA CYS A 15 -16.09 11.14 -11.31
C CYS A 15 -15.28 10.35 -12.33
N SER A 16 -15.58 10.49 -13.62
CA SER A 16 -14.70 10.01 -14.67
C SER A 16 -13.38 10.76 -14.56
N ILE A 17 -12.30 10.03 -14.33
CA ILE A 17 -10.95 10.60 -14.33
C ILE A 17 -10.47 10.55 -15.78
N PRO A 18 -10.33 11.69 -16.48
CA PRO A 18 -9.78 11.69 -17.83
C PRO A 18 -8.34 11.18 -17.76
N VAL A 19 -8.05 10.14 -18.54
CA VAL A 19 -6.69 9.63 -18.68
C VAL A 19 -5.97 10.54 -19.67
N ALA A 20 -4.81 11.08 -19.26
CA ALA A 20 -3.96 11.83 -20.18
C ALA A 20 -3.24 10.87 -21.12
N ASP A 21 -3.30 11.12 -22.42
CA ASP A 21 -2.64 10.29 -23.44
C ASP A 21 -1.11 10.46 -23.45
N ASP A 22 -0.60 11.59 -22.94
CA ASP A 22 0.83 11.87 -22.81
C ASP A 22 1.22 12.09 -21.32
N PRO A 23 2.01 11.18 -20.72
CA PRO A 23 2.49 11.35 -19.34
C PRO A 23 3.38 12.59 -19.18
N ASN A 24 3.95 13.13 -20.26
CA ASN A 24 4.74 14.36 -20.21
C ASN A 24 3.87 15.63 -20.12
N ALA A 25 2.62 15.58 -20.57
CA ALA A 25 1.68 16.69 -20.44
C ALA A 25 1.13 16.82 -19.00
N VAL A 26 1.21 15.76 -18.18
CA VAL A 26 0.73 15.79 -16.80
C VAL A 26 1.57 16.76 -15.96
N VAL A 27 0.96 17.79 -15.39
CA VAL A 27 1.63 18.73 -14.50
C VAL A 27 1.55 18.22 -13.07
N ILE A 28 2.70 17.95 -12.45
CA ILE A 28 2.76 17.58 -11.04
C ILE A 28 2.84 18.86 -10.20
N PRO A 29 1.87 19.13 -9.31
CA PRO A 29 1.92 20.30 -8.43
C PRO A 29 3.23 20.32 -7.64
N LYS A 30 3.88 21.48 -7.53
CA LYS A 30 5.12 21.61 -6.74
C LYS A 30 4.83 21.59 -5.24
N GLU A 31 3.69 22.12 -4.85
CA GLU A 31 3.25 22.25 -3.47
C GLU A 31 2.11 21.28 -3.18
N ARG A 32 2.00 20.90 -1.90
CA ARG A 32 0.89 20.08 -1.42
C ARG A 32 -0.37 20.96 -1.35
N THR A 33 -1.51 20.41 -1.77
CA THR A 33 -2.80 21.05 -1.54
C THR A 33 -2.99 21.29 -0.04
N PRO A 34 -3.34 22.51 0.41
CA PRO A 34 -3.52 22.79 1.83
C PRO A 34 -4.55 21.87 2.46
N ASP A 35 -4.21 21.26 3.60
CA ASP A 35 -5.14 20.41 4.33
C ASP A 35 -6.15 21.30 5.09
N THR A 36 -7.33 21.52 4.51
CA THR A 36 -8.35 22.42 5.08
C THR A 36 -9.16 21.77 6.20
N ILE A 37 -9.33 20.45 6.15
CA ILE A 37 -10.14 19.67 7.09
C ILE A 37 -9.27 19.04 8.18
N VAL A 38 -8.30 18.19 7.78
CA VAL A 38 -7.39 17.49 8.71
C VAL A 38 -6.09 18.28 8.83
N LYS A 39 -6.00 19.13 9.86
CA LYS A 39 -4.84 20.02 10.06
C LYS A 39 -3.63 19.32 10.67
N ASN A 40 -3.86 18.31 11.49
CA ASN A 40 -2.82 17.51 12.13
C ASN A 40 -3.16 16.03 11.99
N LEU A 41 -2.32 15.29 11.28
CA LEU A 41 -2.44 13.86 11.10
C LEU A 41 -1.21 13.18 11.71
N THR A 42 -1.46 12.30 12.67
CA THR A 42 -0.45 11.44 13.30
C THR A 42 -0.82 9.98 13.09
N TYR A 43 0.17 9.09 13.26
CA TYR A 43 0.00 7.66 13.04
C TYR A 43 0.32 6.87 14.30
N ILE A 44 -0.42 5.80 14.52
CA ILE A 44 -0.04 4.73 15.45
C ILE A 44 0.84 3.77 14.65
N THR A 45 2.10 3.67 15.03
CA THR A 45 3.15 2.97 14.26
C THR A 45 3.62 1.68 14.91
N GLU A 46 3.19 1.42 16.14
CA GLU A 46 3.51 0.24 16.93
C GLU A 46 2.23 -0.19 17.62
N ASP A 47 1.97 -1.50 17.65
CA ASP A 47 0.82 -2.03 18.39
C ASP A 47 1.19 -2.08 19.87
N ASP A 48 0.39 -1.44 20.72
CA ASP A 48 0.64 -1.46 22.15
C ASP A 48 0.43 -2.90 22.64
N GLU A 49 1.49 -3.55 23.14
CA GLU A 49 1.45 -4.88 23.78
C GLU A 49 0.64 -4.89 25.10
N THR A 50 -0.29 -3.95 25.28
CA THR A 50 -1.12 -3.80 26.46
C THR A 50 -2.40 -4.62 26.31
N ASP A 51 -2.24 -5.93 26.29
CA ASP A 51 -3.07 -6.80 27.10
C ASP A 51 -2.34 -8.13 27.29
N THR A 52 -1.86 -8.34 28.51
CA THR A 52 -1.43 -9.63 29.09
C THR A 52 -2.54 -10.70 29.10
N MET A 53 -3.55 -10.59 28.24
CA MET A 53 -4.66 -11.50 28.03
C MET A 53 -4.99 -11.64 26.54
N SER A 54 -4.03 -12.01 25.70
CA SER A 54 -4.20 -13.13 24.78
C SER A 54 -2.92 -13.36 23.98
N GLN A 55 -2.61 -14.64 23.80
CA GLN A 55 -1.75 -15.17 22.75
C GLN A 55 -2.39 -14.94 21.36
N SER A 56 -2.92 -13.75 21.09
CA SER A 56 -3.57 -13.44 19.82
C SER A 56 -2.51 -13.17 18.77
N MET A 57 -2.67 -13.80 17.61
CA MET A 57 -1.83 -13.56 16.45
C MET A 57 -1.98 -12.09 16.05
N PRO A 58 -0.88 -11.38 15.75
CA PRO A 58 -0.95 -9.98 15.35
C PRO A 58 -1.77 -9.82 14.07
N LEU A 59 -2.75 -8.90 14.09
CA LEU A 59 -3.62 -8.60 12.96
C LEU A 59 -3.04 -7.46 12.13
N PHE A 60 -3.25 -7.48 10.80
CA PHE A 60 -2.79 -6.39 9.92
C PHE A 60 -3.37 -5.05 10.33
N GLY A 61 -2.49 -4.09 10.62
CA GLY A 61 -2.85 -2.77 11.14
C GLY A 61 -3.13 -2.75 12.65
N GLY A 62 -2.67 -3.77 13.37
CA GLY A 62 -2.75 -3.89 14.83
C GLY A 62 -4.17 -4.18 15.35
N ASN A 63 -4.36 -4.00 16.65
CA ASN A 63 -5.60 -4.34 17.35
C ASN A 63 -6.65 -3.22 17.33
N ILE A 64 -6.97 -2.70 16.14
CA ILE A 64 -8.02 -1.67 16.00
C ILE A 64 -9.42 -2.26 16.18
N SER A 65 -10.22 -1.68 17.08
CA SER A 65 -11.63 -2.05 17.25
C SER A 65 -12.51 -1.52 16.11
N TRP A 66 -13.67 -2.15 15.88
CA TRP A 66 -14.65 -1.69 14.88
C TRP A 66 -15.09 -0.24 15.09
N SER A 67 -15.27 0.19 16.35
CA SER A 67 -15.66 1.56 16.67
C SER A 67 -14.53 2.56 16.37
N GLN A 68 -13.27 2.22 16.69
CA GLN A 68 -12.10 3.03 16.32
C GLN A 68 -11.94 3.13 14.79
N ARG A 69 -12.16 2.02 14.07
CA ARG A 69 -12.15 2.01 12.60
C ARG A 69 -13.23 2.91 12.04
N GLU A 70 -14.47 2.83 12.54
CA GLU A 70 -15.55 3.67 12.06
C GLU A 70 -15.32 5.16 12.35
N GLU A 71 -14.73 5.46 13.52
CA GLU A 71 -14.34 6.82 13.86
C GLU A 71 -13.21 7.35 12.97
N SER A 72 -12.32 6.50 12.47
CA SER A 72 -11.25 6.91 11.55
C SER A 72 -11.76 7.47 10.21
N PHE A 73 -12.98 7.12 9.79
CA PHE A 73 -13.60 7.66 8.58
C PHE A 73 -14.23 9.05 8.79
N LYS A 74 -14.39 9.51 10.04
CA LYS A 74 -14.95 10.82 10.37
C LYS A 74 -13.82 11.85 10.45
N LEU A 75 -13.71 12.70 9.44
CA LEU A 75 -12.66 13.70 9.36
C LEU A 75 -12.74 14.72 10.49
N LYS A 76 -11.63 14.92 11.21
CA LYS A 76 -11.48 15.93 12.28
C LYS A 76 -10.21 16.77 12.05
N PRO A 77 -10.11 17.97 12.64
CA PRO A 77 -8.90 18.79 12.56
C PRO A 77 -7.64 18.09 13.07
N VAL A 78 -7.78 17.21 14.06
CA VAL A 78 -6.70 16.38 14.60
C VAL A 78 -7.11 14.92 14.47
N MET A 79 -6.31 14.14 13.75
CA MET A 79 -6.53 12.72 13.52
C MET A 79 -5.30 11.93 13.97
N LYS A 80 -5.57 10.76 14.58
CA LYS A 80 -4.56 9.74 14.86
C LYS A 80 -5.06 8.44 14.25
N VAL A 81 -4.33 7.87 13.29
CA VAL A 81 -4.78 6.73 12.47
C VAL A 81 -3.80 5.57 12.59
N HIS A 82 -4.30 4.34 12.60
CA HIS A 82 -3.44 3.14 12.59
C HIS A 82 -2.68 3.03 11.26
N CYS A 83 -1.37 2.78 11.33
CA CYS A 83 -0.58 2.46 10.14
C CYS A 83 -0.83 1.00 9.74
N GLY A 84 -1.00 0.72 8.44
CA GLY A 84 -1.22 -0.65 7.95
C GLY A 84 -0.01 -1.57 8.18
N PHE A 85 1.20 -1.05 7.98
CA PHE A 85 2.47 -1.76 8.22
C PHE A 85 3.12 -1.31 9.52
N MET A 86 2.33 -1.28 10.61
CA MET A 86 2.83 -0.95 11.93
C MET A 86 3.61 -2.12 12.53
N ARG A 87 4.61 -1.80 13.36
CA ARG A 87 5.42 -2.83 14.03
C ARG A 87 4.55 -3.63 14.98
N ASN A 88 4.72 -4.95 14.97
CA ASN A 88 3.93 -5.92 15.71
C ASN A 88 2.44 -5.96 15.30
N GLY A 89 2.06 -5.31 14.20
CA GLY A 89 0.68 -5.23 13.72
C GLY A 89 0.45 -6.07 12.49
N GLY A 90 0.97 -7.30 12.45
CA GLY A 90 0.59 -8.33 11.49
C GLY A 90 0.90 -7.95 10.04
N GLY A 91 2.16 -7.68 9.73
CA GLY A 91 2.56 -7.18 8.42
C GLY A 91 3.77 -6.27 8.51
N ASP A 92 4.80 -6.71 9.21
CA ASP A 92 5.98 -5.89 9.46
C ASP A 92 6.81 -5.75 8.18
N MET A 93 7.23 -4.52 7.88
CA MET A 93 8.19 -4.24 6.82
C MET A 93 9.61 -4.17 7.39
N ASP A 94 10.59 -4.68 6.65
CA ASP A 94 12.01 -4.50 6.97
C ASP A 94 12.35 -2.99 7.03
N PRO A 95 13.08 -2.51 8.05
CA PRO A 95 13.51 -1.11 8.16
C PRO A 95 14.12 -0.53 6.88
N LYS A 96 14.88 -1.32 6.11
CA LYS A 96 15.49 -0.84 4.86
C LYS A 96 14.44 -0.49 3.79
N ASP A 97 13.33 -1.23 3.77
CA ASP A 97 12.24 -1.03 2.82
C ASP A 97 11.33 0.12 3.25
N ILE A 98 11.18 0.33 4.57
CA ILE A 98 10.57 1.53 5.13
C ILE A 98 11.38 2.78 4.72
N GLU A 99 12.69 2.76 4.89
CA GLU A 99 13.56 3.89 4.52
C GLU A 99 13.60 4.14 3.01
N TYR A 100 13.49 3.09 2.19
CA TYR A 100 13.31 3.24 0.75
C TYR A 100 11.96 3.91 0.42
N ALA A 101 10.85 3.41 0.99
CA ALA A 101 9.51 3.92 0.72
C ALA A 101 9.32 5.38 1.17
N LYS A 102 9.95 5.80 2.27
CA LYS A 102 9.94 7.20 2.76
C LYS A 102 10.51 8.21 1.76
N LYS A 103 11.43 7.79 0.89
CA LYS A 103 12.03 8.65 -0.14
C LYS A 103 11.13 8.80 -1.37
N CYS A 104 10.11 7.95 -1.50
CA CYS A 104 9.23 7.91 -2.65
C CYS A 104 8.18 9.02 -2.57
N ARG A 105 8.09 9.82 -3.64
CA ARG A 105 7.02 10.81 -3.76
C ARG A 105 5.70 10.18 -4.20
N PHE A 106 5.78 9.24 -5.14
CA PHE A 106 4.65 8.46 -5.63
C PHE A 106 5.04 6.99 -5.63
N VAL A 107 4.08 6.14 -5.32
CA VAL A 107 4.29 4.70 -5.24
C VAL A 107 3.25 4.01 -6.11
N VAL A 108 3.72 3.08 -6.93
CA VAL A 108 2.90 2.01 -7.50
C VAL A 108 3.16 0.79 -6.62
N ALA A 109 2.14 0.34 -5.91
CA ALA A 109 2.21 -0.83 -5.06
C ALA A 109 1.36 -1.95 -5.66
N SER A 110 1.91 -3.17 -5.65
CA SER A 110 1.21 -4.41 -5.96
C SER A 110 1.61 -5.47 -4.93
N GLY A 111 0.99 -6.64 -4.98
CA GLY A 111 1.30 -7.72 -4.03
C GLY A 111 1.11 -9.11 -4.63
N ILE A 112 1.95 -10.05 -4.18
CA ILE A 112 1.88 -11.48 -4.48
C ILE A 112 2.01 -12.23 -3.16
N PHE A 113 1.06 -13.13 -2.89
CA PHE A 113 1.00 -13.92 -1.67
C PHE A 113 0.82 -15.40 -2.05
N ASP A 114 1.13 -16.31 -1.12
CA ASP A 114 0.98 -17.76 -1.23
C ASP A 114 1.72 -18.41 -2.41
N ALA A 115 2.83 -17.81 -2.85
CA ALA A 115 3.57 -18.21 -4.04
C ALA A 115 2.68 -18.35 -5.29
N TYR A 116 1.63 -17.53 -5.39
CA TYR A 116 0.63 -17.62 -6.44
C TYR A 116 1.20 -17.30 -7.83
N ASP A 117 2.16 -16.37 -7.93
CA ASP A 117 2.73 -15.91 -9.19
C ASP A 117 4.16 -15.36 -8.99
N THR A 118 4.73 -14.79 -10.06
CA THR A 118 5.99 -14.05 -10.08
C THR A 118 5.76 -12.60 -10.55
N PRO A 119 6.66 -11.65 -10.22
CA PRO A 119 6.47 -10.24 -10.60
C PRO A 119 6.49 -10.01 -12.12
N HIS A 120 5.35 -9.62 -12.69
CA HIS A 120 5.24 -9.22 -14.10
C HIS A 120 5.69 -7.77 -14.31
N GLN A 121 6.51 -7.54 -15.34
CA GLN A 121 7.00 -6.20 -15.66
C GLN A 121 5.91 -5.37 -16.35
N PRO A 122 5.58 -4.17 -15.86
CA PRO A 122 4.72 -3.26 -16.60
C PRO A 122 5.37 -2.87 -17.94
N SER A 123 4.56 -2.83 -18.99
CA SER A 123 4.99 -2.47 -20.35
C SER A 123 4.71 -0.99 -20.65
N ASN A 124 5.39 -0.45 -21.66
CA ASN A 124 5.17 0.92 -22.18
C ASN A 124 5.31 2.05 -21.15
N ILE A 125 6.15 1.87 -20.13
CA ILE A 125 6.39 2.90 -19.11
C ILE A 125 7.37 3.94 -19.64
N SER A 126 6.94 5.21 -19.70
CA SER A 126 7.82 6.31 -20.06
C SER A 126 9.00 6.46 -19.09
N THR A 127 10.15 6.94 -19.57
CA THR A 127 11.33 7.26 -18.73
C THR A 127 10.98 8.25 -17.62
N ARG A 128 10.05 9.18 -17.89
CA ARG A 128 9.57 10.13 -16.89
C ARG A 128 8.84 9.41 -15.76
N SER A 129 7.93 8.48 -16.06
CA SER A 129 7.20 7.71 -15.06
C SER A 129 8.13 6.82 -14.24
N GLN A 130 9.12 6.17 -14.86
CA GLN A 130 10.11 5.36 -14.14
C GLN A 130 10.92 6.16 -13.10
N LYS A 131 11.16 7.46 -13.36
CA LYS A 131 11.85 8.35 -12.41
C LYS A 131 10.92 8.93 -11.34
N LEU A 132 9.62 9.01 -11.63
CA LEU A 132 8.65 9.68 -10.78
C LEU A 132 8.04 8.74 -9.73
N PHE A 133 7.85 7.46 -10.09
CA PHE A 133 7.22 6.46 -9.25
C PHE A 133 8.22 5.45 -8.72
N CYS A 134 8.10 5.10 -7.45
CA CYS A 134 8.67 3.88 -6.92
C CYS A 134 7.72 2.71 -7.20
N PHE A 135 8.27 1.57 -7.60
CA PHE A 135 7.52 0.35 -7.88
C PHE A 135 7.81 -0.64 -6.76
N LEU A 136 6.80 -0.90 -5.92
CA LEU A 136 6.90 -1.82 -4.79
C LEU A 136 6.02 -3.04 -5.03
N MET A 137 6.60 -4.22 -4.84
CA MET A 137 5.89 -5.49 -4.87
C MET A 137 5.93 -6.08 -3.46
N VAL A 138 4.82 -6.03 -2.75
CA VAL A 138 4.69 -6.61 -1.42
C VAL A 138 4.57 -8.11 -1.56
N VAL A 139 5.37 -8.87 -0.83
CA VAL A 139 5.39 -10.33 -0.89
C VAL A 139 5.47 -10.93 0.50
N ASP A 140 4.81 -12.06 0.72
CA ASP A 140 5.04 -12.88 1.91
C ASP A 140 6.33 -13.69 1.84
N GLU A 141 6.70 -14.34 2.95
CA GLU A 141 7.88 -15.19 3.03
C GLU A 141 7.84 -16.34 2.02
N VAL A 142 6.66 -16.95 1.84
CA VAL A 142 6.45 -18.06 0.89
C VAL A 142 6.66 -17.61 -0.55
N SER A 143 6.07 -16.49 -0.97
CA SER A 143 6.26 -15.92 -2.32
C SER A 143 7.67 -15.42 -2.52
N PHE A 144 8.30 -14.82 -1.51
CA PHE A 144 9.66 -14.34 -1.62
C PHE A 144 10.65 -15.48 -1.89
N ASP A 145 10.52 -16.59 -1.18
CA ASP A 145 11.32 -17.79 -1.39
C ASP A 145 11.03 -18.45 -2.74
N PHE A 146 9.76 -18.50 -3.14
CA PHE A 146 9.36 -19.00 -4.45
C PHE A 146 9.98 -18.15 -5.58
N ILE A 147 9.90 -16.82 -5.48
CA ILE A 147 10.45 -15.89 -6.48
C ILE A 147 11.97 -16.04 -6.55
N LYS A 148 12.68 -16.12 -5.41
CA LYS A 148 14.13 -16.33 -5.39
C LYS A 148 14.59 -17.60 -6.10
N LYS A 149 13.77 -18.66 -6.07
CA LYS A 149 14.07 -19.95 -6.72
C LYS A 149 13.76 -19.94 -8.22
N ASN A 150 12.74 -19.18 -8.64
CA ASN A 150 12.20 -19.25 -10.00
C ASN A 150 12.58 -18.06 -10.91
N VAL A 151 12.99 -16.92 -10.33
CA VAL A 151 13.27 -15.69 -11.06
C VAL A 151 14.59 -15.08 -10.59
N THR A 152 15.28 -14.37 -11.49
CA THR A 152 16.50 -13.63 -11.13
C THR A 152 16.17 -12.44 -10.24
N VAL A 153 16.64 -12.51 -8.99
CA VAL A 153 16.53 -11.42 -8.01
C VAL A 153 17.87 -10.68 -7.93
N ARG A 154 17.84 -9.36 -8.16
CA ARG A 154 18.99 -8.46 -7.95
C ARG A 154 18.95 -7.91 -6.53
N VAL A 155 20.11 -7.75 -5.90
CA VAL A 155 20.27 -7.01 -4.65
C VAL A 155 20.97 -5.68 -4.93
N ASP A 156 20.46 -4.58 -4.38
CA ASP A 156 21.10 -3.27 -4.45
C ASP A 156 22.11 -3.04 -3.30
N ASN A 157 22.82 -1.91 -3.32
CA ASN A 157 23.82 -1.59 -2.31
C ASN A 157 23.24 -1.38 -0.89
N ASP A 158 21.94 -1.09 -0.81
CA ASP A 158 21.22 -0.89 0.45
C ASP A 158 20.55 -2.20 0.93
N GLY A 159 20.87 -3.35 0.30
CA GLY A 159 20.33 -4.67 0.66
C GLY A 159 18.89 -4.91 0.21
N GLY A 160 18.37 -4.07 -0.69
CA GLY A 160 17.05 -4.20 -1.29
C GLY A 160 17.00 -5.24 -2.39
N HIS A 161 15.93 -6.03 -2.44
CA HIS A 161 15.73 -7.07 -3.44
C HIS A 161 14.86 -6.56 -4.58
N TRP A 162 15.18 -6.96 -5.81
CA TRP A 162 14.54 -6.45 -7.02
C TRP A 162 14.28 -7.54 -8.06
N VAL A 163 13.11 -7.45 -8.71
CA VAL A 163 12.78 -8.19 -9.92
C VAL A 163 12.39 -7.18 -10.99
N GLY A 164 13.30 -6.94 -11.94
CA GLY A 164 13.17 -5.85 -12.92
C GLY A 164 12.99 -4.50 -12.24
N ILE A 165 11.88 -3.80 -12.53
CA ILE A 165 11.56 -2.50 -11.94
C ILE A 165 11.01 -2.59 -10.51
N TRP A 166 10.51 -3.76 -10.11
CA TRP A 166 9.87 -3.94 -8.81
C TRP A 166 10.90 -4.13 -7.71
N ARG A 167 10.85 -3.31 -6.66
CA ARG A 167 11.47 -3.61 -5.38
C ARG A 167 10.56 -4.56 -4.61
N LEU A 168 11.10 -5.69 -4.18
CA LEU A 168 10.39 -6.62 -3.31
C LEU A 168 10.38 -6.07 -1.89
N VAL A 169 9.20 -5.97 -1.31
CA VAL A 169 8.97 -5.59 0.10
C VAL A 169 8.47 -6.83 0.80
N LEU A 170 9.30 -7.41 1.65
CA LEU A 170 8.91 -8.60 2.42
C LEU A 170 7.97 -8.18 3.54
N LEU A 171 6.80 -8.82 3.58
CA LEU A 171 5.84 -8.73 4.66
C LEU A 171 6.10 -9.89 5.63
N GLN A 172 6.52 -9.56 6.85
CA GLN A 172 6.72 -10.55 7.90
C GLN A 172 5.48 -10.64 8.80
N HIS A 173 5.27 -11.81 9.40
CA HIS A 173 4.18 -12.06 10.35
C HIS A 173 2.81 -11.68 9.76
N GLN A 174 2.55 -12.08 8.52
CA GLN A 174 1.26 -11.85 7.89
C GLN A 174 0.12 -12.36 8.79
N PRO A 175 -1.03 -11.68 8.81
CA PRO A 175 -2.13 -12.02 9.71
C PRO A 175 -3.00 -13.16 9.15
N TYR A 176 -2.61 -13.74 8.02
CA TYR A 176 -3.35 -14.76 7.30
C TYR A 176 -2.46 -16.00 7.21
N ASP A 177 -2.77 -17.00 8.02
CA ASP A 177 -2.43 -18.43 7.89
C ASP A 177 -3.40 -19.22 8.78
#